data_AF-A0A2V6YCI2-F1
#
_entry.id   AF-A0A2V6YCI2-F1
#
_cell.length_a   1.000
_cell.length_b   1.000
_cell.length_c   1.000
_cell.angle_alpha   90.00
_cell.angle_beta   90.00
_cell.angle_gamma   90.00
#
_symmetry.space_group_name_H-M   'P 1'
#
loop_
_entity.id
_entity.type
_entity.pdbx_description
1 polymer ?
#
loop_
_entity_poly.entity_id
_entity_poly.type
_entity_poly.pdbx_seq_one_letter_code
_entity_poly.pdbx_strand_id
1 'polypeptide(L)'
;MTKLNPTGTGLVYSTYLGGSGVDEGFGIAVDTLGNAYVTGFTSSTNFPTTAGAFQATFGGTEDAFVTKLNPMGAGLVYSTYLGGSGVDD
;
A
#
# COMPACT_ATOMS: atom_id res chain seq x y z
N MET A 1 -1.64 -5.20 -6.71
CA MET A 1 -0.26 -5.64 -6.41
C MET A 1 -0.11 -7.11 -6.75
N THR A 2 0.95 -7.45 -7.48
CA THR A 2 1.16 -8.79 -8.06
C THR A 2 2.54 -9.31 -7.70
N LYS A 3 2.62 -10.57 -7.27
CA LYS A 3 3.89 -11.28 -7.07
C LYS A 3 3.96 -12.48 -7.99
N LEU A 4 5.06 -12.57 -8.72
CA LEU A 4 5.39 -13.72 -9.56
C LEU A 4 6.28 -14.70 -8.81
N ASN A 5 6.28 -15.96 -9.24
CA ASN A 5 7.27 -16.92 -8.79
C ASN A 5 8.67 -16.51 -9.33
N PRO A 6 9.78 -17.01 -8.74
CA PRO A 6 11.12 -16.59 -9.13
C PRO A 6 11.48 -16.85 -10.59
N THR A 7 10.81 -17.81 -11.23
CA THR A 7 11.00 -18.14 -12.66
C THR A 7 10.19 -17.23 -13.59
N GLY A 8 9.33 -16.35 -13.05
CA GLY A 8 8.46 -15.46 -13.83
C GLY A 8 7.35 -16.18 -14.62
N THR A 9 7.09 -17.45 -14.32
CA THR A 9 6.16 -18.31 -15.09
C THR A 9 4.76 -18.38 -14.51
N GLY A 10 4.55 -17.88 -13.29
CA GLY A 10 3.26 -17.96 -12.62
C GLY A 10 3.13 -16.96 -11.49
N LEU A 11 1.88 -16.73 -11.08
CA LEU A 11 1.54 -15.89 -9.95
C LEU A 11 1.74 -16.67 -8.64
N VAL A 12 2.39 -16.04 -7.68
CA VAL A 12 2.28 -16.44 -6.26
C VAL A 12 0.99 -15.89 -5.69
N TYR A 13 0.72 -14.60 -5.93
CA TYR A 13 -0.56 -13.96 -5.64
C TYR A 13 -0.78 -12.75 -6.56
N SER A 14 -2.03 -12.33 -6.64
CA SER A 14 -2.44 -11.02 -7.13
C SER A 14 -3.58 -10.53 -6.27
N THR A 15 -3.52 -9.27 -5.85
CA THR A 15 -4.54 -8.63 -5.00
C THR A 15 -4.68 -7.16 -5.36
N TYR A 16 -5.70 -6.50 -4.82
CA TYR A 16 -5.92 -5.08 -4.98
C TYR A 16 -5.35 -4.31 -3.78
N LEU A 17 -4.75 -3.16 -4.03
CA LEU A 17 -4.30 -2.19 -3.02
C LEU A 17 -4.70 -0.82 -3.54
N GLY A 18 -5.63 -0.17 -2.84
CA GLY A 18 -6.28 1.05 -3.26
C GLY A 18 -7.69 1.18 -2.69
N GLY A 19 -8.30 2.34 -2.87
CA GLY A 19 -9.66 2.66 -2.45
C GLY A 19 -10.53 3.12 -3.61
N SER A 20 -11.41 4.10 -3.37
CA SER A 20 -12.38 4.60 -4.34
C SER A 20 -11.87 5.77 -5.20
N GLY A 21 -10.72 6.33 -4.86
CA GLY A 21 -10.09 7.47 -5.55
C GLY A 21 -8.99 7.04 -6.51
N VAL A 22 -8.06 7.97 -6.77
CA VAL A 22 -6.81 7.70 -7.48
C VAL A 22 -5.78 7.19 -6.48
N ASP A 23 -5.16 6.06 -6.78
CA ASP A 23 -4.09 5.47 -6.00
C ASP A 23 -2.94 5.11 -6.93
N GLU A 24 -1.77 5.69 -6.71
CA GLU A 24 -0.59 5.44 -7.53
C GLU A 24 0.57 4.97 -6.67
N GLY A 25 1.23 3.87 -7.09
CA GLY A 25 2.41 3.34 -6.40
C GLY A 25 3.68 3.81 -7.09
N PHE A 26 4.57 4.47 -6.34
CA PHE A 26 5.84 5.00 -6.84
C PHE A 26 7.04 4.11 -6.49
N GLY A 27 6.98 3.39 -5.37
CA GLY A 27 8.09 2.59 -4.88
C GLY A 27 7.66 1.22 -4.39
N ILE A 28 8.51 0.21 -4.60
CA ILE A 28 8.36 -1.11 -3.99
C ILE A 28 9.71 -1.66 -3.52
N ALA A 29 9.73 -2.22 -2.32
CA ALA A 29 10.88 -2.96 -1.78
C ALA A 29 10.39 -4.25 -1.10
N VAL A 30 11.27 -5.26 -1.01
CA VAL A 30 10.94 -6.55 -0.37
C VAL A 30 11.98 -6.86 0.71
N ASP A 31 11.53 -7.19 1.92
CA ASP A 31 12.43 -7.59 3.01
C ASP A 31 12.85 -9.07 2.93
N THR A 32 13.78 -9.48 3.79
CA THR A 32 14.29 -10.86 3.85
C THR A 32 13.23 -11.89 4.25
N LEU A 33 12.13 -11.46 4.87
CA LEU A 33 10.99 -12.31 5.19
C LEU A 33 9.97 -12.37 4.03
N GLY A 34 10.22 -11.64 2.94
CA GLY A 34 9.39 -11.61 1.74
C GLY A 34 8.18 -10.67 1.83
N ASN A 35 8.11 -9.79 2.83
CA ASN A 35 7.07 -8.76 2.89
C ASN A 35 7.37 -7.68 1.85
N ALA A 36 6.33 -7.20 1.17
CA ALA A 36 6.46 -6.11 0.22
C ALA A 36 6.08 -4.78 0.89
N TYR A 37 6.90 -3.76 0.73
CA TYR A 37 6.66 -2.39 1.15
C TYR A 37 6.36 -1.59 -0.11
N VAL A 38 5.22 -0.90 -0.15
CA VAL A 38 4.79 -0.07 -1.26
C VAL A 38 4.53 1.33 -0.74
N THR A 39 5.01 2.32 -1.49
CA THR A 39 4.78 3.74 -1.22
C THR A 39 4.24 4.43 -2.47
N GLY A 40 3.57 5.55 -2.27
CA GLY A 40 2.98 6.38 -3.31
C GLY A 40 1.95 7.31 -2.68
N PHE A 41 1.02 7.82 -3.48
CA PHE A 41 -0.07 8.67 -2.98
C PHE A 41 -1.44 8.04 -3.21
N THR A 42 -2.41 8.56 -2.48
CA THR A 42 -3.82 8.21 -2.61
C THR A 42 -4.69 9.44 -2.42
N SER A 43 -5.76 9.56 -3.22
CA SER A 43 -6.90 10.46 -2.97
C SER A 43 -8.11 9.71 -2.42
N SER A 44 -7.93 8.44 -2.07
CA SER A 44 -8.99 7.57 -1.54
C SER A 44 -9.18 7.80 -0.06
N THR A 45 -10.37 8.28 0.34
CA THR A 45 -10.75 8.38 1.77
C THR A 45 -10.89 7.02 2.46
N ASN A 46 -11.02 5.95 1.68
CA ASN A 46 -11.16 4.56 2.11
C ASN A 46 -9.95 3.70 1.68
N PHE A 47 -8.78 4.29 1.47
CA PHE A 47 -7.55 3.52 1.27
C PHE A 47 -7.36 2.52 2.43
N PRO A 48 -6.96 1.27 2.16
CA PRO A 48 -6.80 0.25 3.18
C PRO A 48 -5.75 0.65 4.23
N THR A 49 -6.16 0.90 5.47
CA THR A 49 -5.27 1.11 6.62
C THR A 49 -5.35 -0.04 7.62
N THR A 50 -4.37 -0.15 8.50
CA THR A 50 -4.39 -1.14 9.60
C THR A 50 -4.86 -0.51 10.91
N ALA A 51 -5.42 -1.33 11.81
CA ALA A 51 -5.69 -0.88 13.18
C ALA A 51 -4.39 -0.39 13.84
N GLY A 52 -4.43 0.80 14.47
CA GLY A 52 -3.25 1.43 15.05
C GLY A 52 -2.29 2.06 14.04
N ALA A 53 -2.73 2.32 12.79
CA ALA A 53 -1.98 3.11 11.82
C ALA A 53 -1.61 4.49 12.40
N PHE A 54 -0.45 5.01 12.00
CA PHE A 54 0.02 6.34 12.43
C PHE A 54 -0.99 7.44 12.08
N GLN A 55 -1.49 7.41 10.85
CA GLN A 55 -2.62 8.21 10.39
C GLN A 55 -3.63 7.28 9.73
N ALA A 56 -4.73 7.03 10.44
CA ALA A 56 -5.77 6.10 10.00
C ALA A 56 -6.82 6.74 9.07
N THR A 57 -6.86 8.08 9.03
CA THR A 57 -7.84 8.86 8.28
C THR A 57 -7.14 9.77 7.28
N PHE A 58 -7.70 9.83 6.08
CA PHE A 58 -7.28 10.74 5.03
C PHE A 58 -7.30 12.21 5.49
N GLY A 59 -6.22 12.93 5.26
CA GLY A 59 -5.98 14.28 5.79
C GLY A 59 -6.35 15.41 4.84
N GLY A 60 -6.12 15.23 3.53
CA GLY A 60 -6.15 16.33 2.57
C GLY A 60 -6.90 16.04 1.28
N THR A 61 -6.30 16.43 0.16
CA THR A 61 -6.77 16.14 -1.20
C THR A 61 -6.04 14.95 -1.82
N GLU A 62 -4.78 14.77 -1.45
CA GLU A 62 -3.92 13.61 -1.73
C GLU A 62 -2.98 13.44 -0.54
N ASP A 63 -2.89 12.22 0.00
CA ASP A 63 -1.95 11.87 1.07
C ASP A 63 -1.00 10.80 0.53
N ALA A 64 0.25 10.84 0.98
CA ALA A 64 1.15 9.73 0.77
C ALA A 64 0.65 8.50 1.56
N PHE A 65 1.03 7.31 1.13
CA PHE A 65 0.80 6.08 1.90
C PHE A 65 2.08 5.28 2.04
N VAL A 66 2.14 4.52 3.14
CA VAL A 66 3.13 3.46 3.33
C VAL A 66 2.41 2.19 3.69
N THR A 67 2.48 1.19 2.81
CA THR A 67 1.87 -0.13 2.99
C THR A 67 2.95 -1.21 3.10
N LYS A 68 2.81 -2.10 4.07
CA LYS A 68 3.54 -3.37 4.16
C LYS A 68 2.56 -4.54 4.00
N LEU A 69 2.72 -5.35 2.96
CA LEU A 69 1.93 -6.56 2.71
C LEU A 69 2.71 -7.82 3.09
N ASN A 70 2.02 -8.80 3.67
CA ASN A 70 2.63 -10.08 3.99
C ASN A 70 3.05 -10.87 2.73
N PRO A 71 3.93 -11.88 2.85
CA PRO A 71 4.52 -12.57 1.70
C PRO A 71 3.54 -13.42 0.90
N MET A 72 2.36 -13.71 1.49
CA MET A 72 1.26 -14.45 0.87
C MET A 72 0.29 -13.54 0.12
N GLY A 73 0.44 -12.22 0.22
CA GLY A 73 -0.45 -11.25 -0.40
C GLY A 73 -1.87 -11.21 0.21
N ALA A 74 -2.07 -11.86 1.35
CA ALA A 74 -3.39 -12.10 1.93
C ALA A 74 -3.79 -11.05 2.97
N GLY A 75 -2.87 -10.18 3.40
CA GLY A 75 -3.16 -9.18 4.42
C GLY A 75 -2.06 -8.14 4.61
N LEU A 76 -2.49 -6.94 4.99
CA LEU A 76 -1.63 -5.83 5.36
C LEU A 76 -1.04 -6.12 6.75
N VAL A 77 0.29 -6.06 6.85
CA VAL A 77 1.01 -6.09 8.13
C VAL A 77 0.94 -4.71 8.77
N TYR A 78 1.05 -3.66 7.95
CA TYR A 78 0.92 -2.26 8.33
C TYR A 78 0.46 -1.46 7.13
N SER A 79 -0.42 -0.48 7.32
CA SER A 79 -0.76 0.50 6.29
C SER A 79 -1.28 1.79 6.91
N THR A 80 -0.80 2.92 6.41
CA THR A 80 -1.11 4.26 6.93
C THR A 80 -1.17 5.27 5.78
N TYR A 81 -2.00 6.30 5.95
CA TYR A 81 -1.79 7.57 5.27
C TYR A 81 -0.59 8.30 5.89
N LEU A 82 -0.07 9.30 5.19
CA LEU A 82 0.93 10.27 5.66
C LEU A 82 0.68 11.59 4.91
N GLY A 83 0.05 12.55 5.55
CA GLY A 83 -0.26 13.83 4.91
C GLY A 83 -0.88 14.85 5.87
N GLY A 84 -1.05 16.07 5.35
CA GLY A 84 -1.75 17.18 5.99
C GLY A 84 -3.07 17.47 5.29
N SER A 85 -3.50 18.73 5.27
CA SER A 85 -4.75 19.14 4.61
C SER A 85 -4.59 19.46 3.11
N GLY A 86 -3.46 19.08 2.50
CA GLY A 86 -3.05 19.49 1.16
C GLY A 86 -2.87 18.33 0.21
N VAL A 87 -1.94 18.50 -0.74
CA VAL A 87 -1.39 17.43 -1.58
C VAL A 87 -0.05 17.03 -1.01
N ASP A 88 0.12 15.75 -0.71
CA ASP A 88 1.33 15.15 -0.17
C ASP A 88 1.68 13.89 -0.99
N ASP A 89 2.80 13.95 -1.73
CA ASP A 89 3.35 12.86 -2.59
C ASP A 89 4.59 12.18 -1.97
#